data_AF-A0A962HBU0-F1
#
_entry.id   AF-A0A962HBU0-F1
#
_cell.length_a   1.000
_cell.length_b   1.000
_cell.length_c   1.000
_cell.angle_alpha   90.00
_cell.angle_beta   90.00
_cell.angle_gamma   90.00
#
_symmetry.space_group_name_H-M   'P 1'
#
loop_
_entity.id
_entity.type
_entity.pdbx_description
1 polymer ?
#
loop_
_entity_poly.entity_id
_entity_poly.type
_entity_poly.pdbx_seq_one_letter_code
_entity_poly.pdbx_strand_id
1 'polypeptide(L)'
;GDGFARLPNSSELLAAINSADLEYAPCLSRNGLELYFTRYANGEFAIYRSTRWRDDAAFEAPQRVRIVDDYIEAPALSPDERSLYFHRRVGTRFEVWRVQR
;
A
#
# COMPACT_ATOMS: atom_id res chain seq x y z
N GLY A 1 21.44 -16.67 8.71
CA GLY A 1 20.43 -16.54 7.64
C GLY A 1 19.13 -16.77 8.33
N ASP A 2 18.62 -15.72 8.92
CA ASP A 2 17.69 -15.82 10.04
C ASP A 2 16.31 -15.89 9.40
N GLY A 3 15.70 -17.06 9.50
CA GLY A 3 14.48 -17.38 8.75
C GLY A 3 13.37 -16.36 8.97
N PHE A 4 12.41 -16.34 8.03
CA PHE A 4 11.23 -15.51 8.19
C PHE A 4 10.38 -16.01 9.36
N ALA A 5 10.13 -15.15 10.34
CA ALA A 5 9.25 -15.41 11.47
C ALA A 5 8.12 -14.39 11.49
N ARG A 6 6.91 -14.86 11.81
CA ARG A 6 5.77 -13.97 12.03
C ARG A 6 5.96 -13.20 13.33
N LEU A 7 5.75 -11.88 13.28
CA LEU A 7 5.70 -11.07 14.51
C LEU A 7 4.49 -11.48 15.38
N PRO A 8 4.68 -11.75 16.69
CA PRO A 8 3.59 -12.17 17.57
C PRO A 8 2.39 -11.21 17.59
N ASN A 9 2.65 -9.91 17.49
CA ASN A 9 1.65 -8.84 17.49
C ASN A 9 1.23 -8.40 16.07
N SER A 10 1.59 -9.12 15.01
CA SER A 10 1.23 -8.74 13.61
C SER A 10 -0.26 -8.50 13.38
N SER A 11 -1.13 -9.26 14.07
CA SER A 11 -2.58 -9.07 13.99
C SER A 11 -3.03 -7.70 14.53
N GLU A 12 -2.39 -7.20 15.59
CA GLU A 12 -2.66 -5.89 16.16
C GLU A 12 -2.09 -4.78 15.27
N LEU A 13 -0.85 -4.96 14.80
CA LEU A 13 -0.17 -3.96 13.97
C LEU A 13 -0.93 -3.65 12.67
N LEU A 14 -1.56 -4.68 12.08
CA LEU A 14 -2.26 -4.61 10.79
C LEU A 14 -3.78 -4.60 10.93
N ALA A 15 -4.33 -4.46 12.15
CA ALA A 15 -5.76 -4.55 12.40
C ALA A 15 -6.59 -3.56 11.56
N ALA A 16 -6.10 -2.33 11.36
CA ALA A 16 -6.76 -1.32 10.53
C ALA A 16 -6.56 -1.52 9.02
N ILE A 17 -5.53 -2.29 8.63
CA ILE A 17 -5.19 -2.57 7.23
C ILE A 17 -6.04 -3.73 6.71
N ASN A 18 -6.12 -4.82 7.48
CA ASN A 18 -6.85 -6.01 7.09
C ASN A 18 -8.35 -5.78 7.19
N SER A 19 -9.08 -6.13 6.14
CA SER A 19 -10.53 -6.07 6.09
C SER A 19 -11.11 -7.36 5.49
N ALA A 20 -12.41 -7.38 5.17
CA ALA A 20 -13.01 -8.48 4.43
C ALA A 20 -12.69 -8.43 2.92
N ASP A 21 -12.15 -7.30 2.44
CA ASP A 21 -11.74 -7.10 1.06
C ASP A 21 -10.34 -7.71 0.80
N LEU A 22 -9.95 -7.75 -0.48
CA LEU A 22 -8.60 -8.16 -0.86
C LEU A 22 -7.60 -7.03 -0.59
N GLU A 23 -6.63 -7.26 0.29
CA GLU A 23 -5.47 -6.38 0.53
C GLU A 23 -4.21 -7.02 -0.04
N TYR A 24 -3.52 -6.37 -0.98
CA TYR A 24 -2.33 -6.96 -1.61
C TYR A 24 -1.33 -5.93 -2.13
N ALA A 25 -0.19 -6.44 -2.61
CA ALA A 25 0.95 -5.65 -3.10
C ALA A 25 1.37 -4.52 -2.12
N PRO A 26 1.71 -4.86 -0.86
CA PRO A 26 2.15 -3.86 0.10
C PRO A 26 3.54 -3.31 -0.27
N CYS A 27 3.74 -2.02 -0.03
CA CYS A 27 5.01 -1.33 -0.08
C CYS A 27 5.18 -0.48 1.17
N LEU A 28 6.13 -0.87 2.03
CA LEU A 28 6.46 -0.18 3.27
C LEU A 28 7.57 0.85 3.00
N SER A 29 7.45 2.03 3.60
CA SER A 29 8.53 3.03 3.60
C SER A 29 9.77 2.52 4.35
N ARG A 30 10.94 3.10 4.04
CA ARG A 30 12.24 2.80 4.64
C ARG A 30 12.24 2.96 6.16
N ASN A 31 11.55 3.99 6.67
CA ASN A 31 11.40 4.22 8.12
C ASN A 31 10.27 3.38 8.74
N GLY A 32 9.54 2.60 7.94
CA GLY A 32 8.43 1.77 8.39
C GLY A 32 7.18 2.56 8.78
N LEU A 33 7.09 3.87 8.58
CA LEU A 33 6.00 4.71 9.08
C LEU A 33 4.85 4.90 8.08
N GLU A 34 5.05 4.55 6.82
CA GLU A 34 4.02 4.60 5.77
C GLU A 34 3.89 3.22 5.12
N LEU A 35 2.66 2.74 4.98
CA LEU A 35 2.34 1.55 4.21
C LEU A 35 1.42 1.93 3.05
N TYR A 36 1.88 1.68 1.84
CA TYR A 36 1.06 1.72 0.64
C TYR A 36 0.62 0.29 0.30
N PHE A 37 -0.61 0.11 -0.14
CA PHE A 37 -1.10 -1.21 -0.56
C PHE A 37 -2.27 -1.03 -1.53
N THR A 38 -2.63 -2.11 -2.21
CA THR A 38 -3.83 -2.14 -3.05
C THR A 38 -4.96 -2.79 -2.27
N ARG A 39 -6.14 -2.18 -2.34
CA ARG A 39 -7.40 -2.80 -1.93
C ARG A 39 -8.30 -2.99 -3.13
N TYR A 40 -8.89 -4.18 -3.25
CA TYR A 40 -10.00 -4.43 -4.18
C TYR A 40 -11.31 -4.57 -3.41
N ALA A 41 -12.15 -3.55 -3.53
CA ALA A 41 -13.44 -3.46 -2.85
C ALA A 41 -14.51 -3.03 -3.87
N ASN A 42 -15.70 -3.62 -3.79
CA ASN A 42 -16.85 -3.25 -4.63
C ASN A 42 -16.57 -3.21 -6.15
N GLY A 43 -15.70 -4.09 -6.66
CA GLY A 43 -15.38 -4.13 -8.09
C GLY A 43 -14.28 -3.17 -8.53
N GLU A 44 -13.66 -2.45 -7.61
CA GLU A 44 -12.68 -1.41 -7.90
C GLU A 44 -11.35 -1.66 -7.19
N PHE A 45 -10.24 -1.53 -7.94
CA PHE A 45 -8.89 -1.50 -7.38
C PHE A 45 -8.48 -0.06 -7.07
N ALA A 46 -7.95 0.16 -5.88
CA ALA A 46 -7.38 1.43 -5.51
C ALA A 46 -6.16 1.27 -4.61
N ILE A 47 -5.26 2.25 -4.69
CA ILE A 47 -4.12 2.37 -3.80
C ILE A 47 -4.57 3.08 -2.53
N TYR A 48 -4.20 2.52 -1.40
CA TYR A 48 -4.38 3.09 -0.07
C TYR A 48 -3.03 3.35 0.58
N ARG A 49 -3.01 4.36 1.45
CA ARG A 49 -1.89 4.72 2.30
C ARG A 49 -2.36 4.69 3.75
N SER A 50 -1.60 4.05 4.62
CA SER A 50 -1.76 4.16 6.07
C SER A 50 -0.45 4.64 6.70
N THR A 51 -0.58 5.32 7.84
CA THR A 51 0.52 5.86 8.63
C THR A 51 0.55 5.29 10.03
N ARG A 52 1.71 5.38 10.68
CA ARG A 52 1.88 5.13 12.11
C ARG A 52 3.00 6.01 12.65
N TRP A 53 2.96 6.29 13.95
CA TRP A 53 3.89 7.22 14.59
C TRP A 53 5.26 6.59 14.94
N ARG A 54 5.34 5.26 15.03
CA ARG A 54 6.59 4.47 15.20
C ARG A 54 6.45 3.09 14.57
N ASP A 55 7.56 2.41 14.35
CA ASP A 55 7.67 1.17 13.59
C ASP A 55 7.17 -0.10 14.30
N ASP A 56 6.82 -0.02 15.59
CA ASP A 56 6.16 -1.06 16.38
C ASP A 56 4.74 -0.66 16.84
N ALA A 57 4.23 0.49 16.38
CA ALA A 57 2.84 0.89 16.59
C ALA A 57 1.92 0.30 15.52
N ALA A 58 0.63 0.19 15.86
CA ALA A 58 -0.40 -0.15 14.90
C ALA A 58 -0.54 0.92 13.82
N PHE A 59 -0.83 0.48 12.61
CA PHE A 59 -1.22 1.35 11.51
C PHE A 59 -2.59 2.00 11.77
N GLU A 60 -2.74 3.24 11.36
CA GLU A 60 -3.98 3.98 11.42
C GLU A 60 -4.94 3.54 10.29
N ALA A 61 -6.17 4.07 10.32
CA ALA A 61 -7.14 3.82 9.27
C ALA A 61 -6.59 4.26 7.90
N PRO A 62 -6.60 3.38 6.88
CA PRO A 62 -6.02 3.68 5.59
C PRO A 62 -6.84 4.72 4.82
N GLN A 63 -6.16 5.63 4.14
CA GLN A 63 -6.73 6.65 3.28
C GLN A 63 -6.47 6.30 1.82
N ARG A 64 -7.50 6.42 0.97
CA ARG A 64 -7.36 6.21 -0.47
C ARG A 64 -6.44 7.28 -1.06
N VAL A 65 -5.43 6.85 -1.81
CA VAL A 65 -4.53 7.73 -2.56
C VAL A 65 -5.25 8.20 -3.81
N ARG A 66 -5.41 9.51 -3.97
CA ARG A 66 -6.05 10.12 -5.14
C ARG A 66 -4.98 10.72 -6.06
N ILE A 67 -4.68 9.99 -7.14
CA ILE A 67 -3.75 10.44 -8.19
C ILE A 67 -4.54 10.78 -9.46
N VAL A 68 -5.40 9.86 -9.87
CA VAL A 68 -6.33 9.94 -11.00
C VAL A 68 -7.61 9.18 -10.65
N ASP A 69 -8.73 9.47 -11.30
CA ASP A 69 -10.02 8.78 -11.08
C ASP A 69 -10.10 7.40 -11.78
N ASP A 70 -8.96 6.73 -11.99
CA ASP A 70 -8.85 5.47 -12.72
C ASP A 70 -8.40 4.30 -11.84
N TYR A 71 -8.53 3.09 -12.40
CA TYR A 71 -7.96 1.85 -11.90
C TYR A 71 -6.45 1.98 -11.69
N ILE A 72 -6.02 1.95 -10.43
CA ILE A 72 -4.61 1.96 -10.02
C ILE A 72 -4.34 0.91 -8.94
N GLU A 73 -3.21 0.21 -9.05
CA GLU A 73 -2.83 -0.88 -8.15
C GLU A 73 -1.31 -1.07 -8.09
N ALA A 74 -0.86 -2.00 -7.23
CA ALA A 74 0.51 -2.46 -7.09
C ALA A 74 1.52 -1.30 -6.85
N PRO A 75 1.35 -0.53 -5.76
CA PRO A 75 2.23 0.59 -5.45
C PRO A 75 3.66 0.12 -5.14
N ALA A 76 4.64 0.90 -5.59
CA ALA A 76 6.04 0.74 -5.23
C ALA A 76 6.70 2.12 -5.05
N LEU A 77 7.29 2.37 -3.88
CA LEU A 77 8.10 3.56 -3.62
C LEU A 77 9.44 3.48 -4.34
N SER A 78 9.93 4.63 -4.84
CA SER A 78 11.32 4.76 -5.29
C SER A 78 12.30 4.63 -4.11
N PRO A 79 13.58 4.30 -4.36
CA PRO A 79 14.57 4.21 -3.28
C PRO A 79 14.74 5.48 -2.44
N ASP A 80 14.50 6.65 -3.04
CA ASP A 80 14.52 7.97 -2.39
C ASP A 80 13.16 8.40 -1.80
N GLU A 81 12.13 7.55 -1.94
CA GLU A 81 10.76 7.77 -1.45
C GLU A 81 10.07 9.05 -1.97
N ARG A 82 10.58 9.61 -3.08
CA ARG A 82 10.02 10.79 -3.74
C ARG A 82 9.06 10.45 -4.87
N SER A 83 8.99 9.18 -5.28
CA SER A 83 8.13 8.72 -6.36
C SER A 83 7.33 7.50 -5.95
N LEU A 84 6.12 7.40 -6.50
CA LEU A 84 5.30 6.20 -6.44
C LEU A 84 5.13 5.66 -7.87
N TYR A 85 5.54 4.41 -8.07
CA TYR A 85 5.27 3.64 -9.28
C TYR A 85 4.05 2.75 -9.04
N PHE A 86 3.21 2.56 -10.05
CA PHE A 86 2.01 1.74 -9.94
C PHE A 86 1.51 1.27 -11.31
N HIS A 87 0.69 0.23 -11.34
CA HIS A 87 -0.03 -0.15 -12.55
C HIS A 87 -1.24 0.77 -12.72
N ARG A 88 -1.47 1.22 -13.95
CA ARG A 88 -2.70 1.88 -14.38
C ARG A 88 -3.30 1.13 -15.55
N ARG A 89 -4.61 0.90 -15.51
CA ARG A 89 -5.33 0.39 -16.68
C ARG A 89 -5.72 1.53 -17.60
N VAL A 90 -5.28 1.48 -18.85
CA VAL A 90 -5.64 2.45 -19.90
C VAL A 90 -6.34 1.67 -21.01
N GLY A 91 -7.69 1.76 -21.06
CA GLY A 91 -8.48 0.89 -21.93
C GLY A 91 -8.36 -0.59 -21.55
N THR A 92 -7.72 -1.38 -22.42
CA THR A 92 -7.49 -2.83 -22.21
C THR A 92 -6.06 -3.20 -21.82
N ARG A 93 -5.14 -2.22 -21.79
CA ARG A 93 -3.73 -2.45 -21.43
C ARG A 93 -3.45 -1.98 -20.01
N PHE A 94 -2.42 -2.58 -19.41
CA PHE A 94 -1.84 -2.14 -18.15
C PHE A 94 -0.49 -1.46 -18.45
N GLU A 95 -0.32 -0.27 -17.90
CA GLU A 95 0.90 0.53 -18.03
C GLU A 95 1.50 0.76 -16.64
N VAL A 96 2.83 0.90 -16.57
CA VAL A 96 3.51 1.36 -15.35
C VAL A 96 3.59 2.88 -15.39
N TRP A 97 2.99 3.53 -14.40
CA TRP A 97 2.99 4.97 -14.23
C TRP A 97 3.85 5.36 -13.04
N ARG A 98 4.32 6.61 -13.04
CA ARG A 98 5.08 7.22 -11.96
C ARG A 98 4.46 8.56 -11.62
N VAL A 99 4.28 8.83 -10.32
CA VAL A 99 4.04 10.18 -9.80
C VAL A 99 5.12 10.57 -8.80
N GLN A 100 5.24 11.87 -8.54
CA GLN A 100 6.17 12.44 -7.58
C GLN A 100 5.39 13.24 -6.53
N ARG A 101 5.94 13.30 -5.32
CA ARG A 101 5.43 14.15 -4.23
C ARG A 101 5.76 15.62 -4.48
#